data_AF-F3SI40-F1
#
_entry.id   AF-F3SI40-F1
#
_cell.length_a   1.000
_cell.length_b   1.000
_cell.length_c   1.000
_cell.angle_alpha   90.00
_cell.angle_beta   90.00
_cell.angle_gamma   90.00
#
_symmetry.space_group_name_H-M   'P 1'
#
loop_
_entity.id
_entity.type
_entity.pdbx_description
1 polymer ?
#
loop_
_entity_poly.entity_id
_entity_poly.type
_entity_poly.pdbx_seq_one_letter_code
_entity_poly.pdbx_strand_id
1 'polypeptide(L)'
;MCYNESSVTGKGSFMAILVLGGAGYIGSHMVDRLVAAGKEEVVVVDNLVTGHRAAVHPQAVFYEGDLANKDFMRGVFAKHPSIDAVIHFAAFSLVAESMADPLKYFDNNTAGMVSLLEVMQECGVKNIVFSSTAATYGIPEEVPILETTPQKPINPYGESKLMMETIMRWADQAYGIKFVALRYFNVAGAKPDGSIGEDHGPETHLLPIVLQVAQGKREKIAVLGMITILRTGPMSAIMSILSTWLTPIFWLSSICVLVNHQMPLTLALRLVFPTFRL
;
A
#
# COMPACT_ATOMS: atom_id res chain seq x y z
N MET A 1 40.36 29.51 26.74
CA MET A 1 39.00 29.21 26.25
C MET A 1 39.10 28.00 25.34
N CYS A 2 38.83 26.83 25.89
CA CYS A 2 38.89 25.57 25.15
C CYS A 2 37.59 25.41 24.36
N TYR A 3 37.71 25.24 23.04
CA TYR A 3 36.63 24.78 22.18
C TYR A 3 36.26 23.36 22.60
N ASN A 4 35.01 23.15 22.98
CA ASN A 4 34.49 21.85 23.35
C ASN A 4 33.98 21.16 22.08
N GLU A 5 34.83 20.34 21.48
CA GLU A 5 34.43 19.33 20.51
C GLU A 5 33.56 18.29 21.22
N SER A 6 32.25 18.51 21.24
CA SER A 6 31.31 17.45 21.56
C SER A 6 31.13 16.60 20.31
N SER A 7 31.92 15.52 20.29
CA SER A 7 31.79 14.32 19.47
C SER A 7 30.36 14.06 18.98
N VAL A 8 30.15 14.24 17.67
CA VAL A 8 29.05 13.61 16.94
C VAL A 8 29.37 12.12 16.88
N THR A 9 28.97 11.38 17.91
CA THR A 9 28.95 9.92 17.85
C THR A 9 27.84 9.53 16.88
N GLY A 10 28.22 9.17 15.66
CA GLY A 10 27.33 8.50 14.71
C GLY A 10 26.90 7.14 15.26
N LYS A 11 25.87 7.13 16.11
CA LYS A 11 25.01 5.97 16.25
C LYS A 11 24.15 5.94 14.99
N GLY A 12 24.44 5.02 14.08
CA GLY A 12 23.41 4.55 13.16
C GLY A 12 22.32 3.93 14.03
N SER A 13 21.32 4.74 14.41
CA SER A 13 20.18 4.23 15.16
C SER A 13 19.57 3.13 14.33
N PHE A 14 19.37 1.94 14.91
CA PHE A 14 18.49 0.96 14.31
C PHE A 14 17.13 1.63 14.12
N MET A 15 16.77 1.89 12.87
CA MET A 15 15.49 2.48 12.47
C MET A 15 14.47 1.36 12.37
N ALA A 16 13.22 1.64 12.77
CA ALA A 16 12.12 0.70 12.62
C ALA A 16 11.08 1.27 11.64
N ILE A 17 10.55 0.42 10.79
CA ILE A 17 9.47 0.77 9.86
C ILE A 17 8.20 0.07 10.32
N LEU A 18 7.16 0.86 10.56
CA LEU A 18 5.84 0.35 10.87
C LEU A 18 5.03 0.16 9.58
N VAL A 19 4.65 -1.08 9.28
CA VAL A 19 3.79 -1.43 8.14
C VAL A 19 2.38 -1.72 8.64
N LEU A 20 1.43 -0.84 8.32
CA LEU A 20 0.01 -1.03 8.60
C LEU A 20 -0.63 -1.78 7.44
N GLY A 21 -1.37 -2.85 7.71
CA GLY A 21 -1.95 -3.70 6.66
C GLY A 21 -0.93 -4.68 6.07
N GLY A 22 0.12 -5.00 6.83
CA GLY A 22 1.23 -5.84 6.38
C GLY A 22 0.88 -7.33 6.23
N ALA A 23 -0.31 -7.77 6.66
CA ALA A 23 -0.81 -9.12 6.42
C ALA A 23 -1.66 -9.22 5.14
N GLY A 24 -1.96 -8.10 4.48
CA GLY A 24 -2.64 -8.07 3.19
C GLY A 24 -1.71 -8.36 2.01
N TYR A 25 -2.28 -8.39 0.80
CA TYR A 25 -1.54 -8.72 -0.42
C TYR A 25 -0.29 -7.84 -0.62
N ILE A 26 -0.46 -6.53 -0.89
CA ILE A 26 0.67 -5.63 -1.16
C ILE A 26 1.56 -5.45 0.08
N GLY A 27 0.94 -5.38 1.26
CA GLY A 27 1.64 -5.21 2.53
C GLY A 27 2.62 -6.34 2.84
N SER A 28 2.22 -7.60 2.65
CA SER A 28 3.08 -8.76 2.90
C SER A 28 4.32 -8.78 1.99
N HIS A 29 4.16 -8.38 0.72
CA HIS A 29 5.28 -8.22 -0.19
C HIS A 29 6.23 -7.08 0.21
N MET A 30 5.71 -5.97 0.74
CA MET A 30 6.54 -4.91 1.30
C MET A 30 7.30 -5.40 2.53
N VAL A 31 6.64 -6.11 3.45
CA VAL A 31 7.27 -6.70 4.64
C VAL A 31 8.40 -7.65 4.26
N ASP A 32 8.15 -8.59 3.33
CA ASP A 32 9.18 -9.52 2.80
C ASP A 32 10.39 -8.76 2.25
N ARG A 33 10.16 -7.69 1.48
CA ARG A 33 11.22 -6.86 0.88
C ARG A 33 12.04 -6.09 1.92
N LEU A 34 11.39 -5.49 2.92
CA LEU A 34 12.07 -4.75 3.98
C LEU A 34 12.91 -5.69 4.84
N VAL A 35 12.35 -6.84 5.22
CA VAL A 35 13.10 -7.84 5.99
C VAL A 35 14.29 -8.38 5.19
N ALA A 36 14.10 -8.70 3.91
CA ALA A 36 15.19 -9.18 3.05
C ALA A 36 16.29 -8.13 2.84
N ALA A 37 15.96 -6.83 2.90
CA ALA A 37 16.96 -5.77 2.87
C ALA A 37 17.82 -5.73 4.15
N GLY A 38 17.26 -6.14 5.29
CA GLY A 38 17.98 -6.35 6.55
C GLY A 38 18.56 -5.08 7.18
N LYS A 39 18.03 -3.91 6.84
CA LYS A 39 18.53 -2.60 7.32
C LYS A 39 17.74 -2.06 8.51
N GLU A 40 16.43 -2.32 8.54
CA GLU A 40 15.50 -1.79 9.55
C GLU A 40 14.80 -2.94 10.32
N GLU A 41 14.37 -2.66 11.55
CA GLU A 41 13.36 -3.49 12.21
C GLU A 41 12.02 -3.30 11.49
N VAL A 42 11.32 -4.39 11.19
CA VAL A 42 10.00 -4.33 10.55
C VAL A 42 8.92 -4.68 11.56
N VAL A 43 8.07 -3.71 11.86
CA VAL A 43 6.91 -3.86 12.75
C VAL A 43 5.65 -3.87 11.89
N VAL A 44 4.75 -4.82 12.12
CA VAL A 44 3.50 -4.98 11.39
C VAL A 44 2.33 -4.83 12.34
N VAL A 45 1.36 -4.02 11.93
CA VAL A 45 0.05 -3.94 12.57
C VAL A 45 -1.02 -4.31 11.54
N ASP A 46 -1.87 -5.25 11.89
CA ASP A 46 -2.98 -5.70 11.06
C ASP A 46 -4.08 -6.27 11.95
N ASN A 47 -5.36 -6.03 11.63
CA ASN A 47 -6.50 -6.61 12.35
C ASN A 47 -7.02 -7.91 11.71
N LEU A 48 -6.38 -8.36 10.61
CA LEU A 48 -6.70 -9.59 9.88
C LEU A 48 -8.12 -9.63 9.31
N VAL A 49 -8.79 -8.49 9.17
CA VAL A 49 -10.15 -8.42 8.58
C VAL A 49 -10.17 -8.96 7.15
N THR A 50 -9.11 -8.69 6.38
CA THR A 50 -8.89 -9.22 5.03
C THR A 50 -7.48 -9.78 4.82
N GLY A 51 -6.57 -9.55 5.77
CA GLY A 51 -5.20 -10.05 5.74
C GLY A 51 -5.06 -11.44 6.36
N HIS A 52 -3.92 -12.09 6.11
CA HIS A 52 -3.64 -13.44 6.59
C HIS A 52 -2.38 -13.45 7.43
N ARG A 53 -2.46 -13.93 8.69
CA ARG A 53 -1.28 -13.99 9.57
C ARG A 53 -0.12 -14.77 8.95
N ALA A 54 -0.43 -15.81 8.18
CA ALA A 54 0.56 -16.64 7.49
C ALA A 54 1.33 -15.90 6.39
N ALA A 55 0.81 -14.79 5.86
CA ALA A 55 1.49 -13.98 4.84
C ALA A 55 2.58 -13.06 5.43
N VAL A 56 2.57 -12.84 6.75
CA VAL A 56 3.55 -11.97 7.41
C VAL A 56 4.87 -12.70 7.56
N HIS A 57 5.96 -12.07 7.11
CA HIS A 57 7.30 -12.64 7.21
C HIS A 57 7.66 -12.97 8.68
N PRO A 58 8.19 -14.17 9.00
CA PRO A 58 8.37 -14.63 10.38
C PRO A 58 9.36 -13.81 11.21
N GLN A 59 10.25 -13.05 10.57
CA GLN A 59 11.19 -12.14 11.26
C GLN A 59 10.60 -10.75 11.56
N ALA A 60 9.43 -10.41 11.01
CA ALA A 60 8.76 -9.16 11.34
C ALA A 60 8.04 -9.28 12.70
N VAL A 61 8.09 -8.22 13.49
CA VAL A 61 7.29 -8.14 14.72
C VAL A 61 5.84 -7.88 14.34
N PHE A 62 4.90 -8.64 14.88
CA PHE A 62 3.48 -8.48 14.53
C PHE A 62 2.63 -8.17 15.75
N TYR A 63 1.74 -7.19 15.58
CA TYR A 63 0.68 -6.85 16.52
C TYR A 63 -0.68 -6.99 15.84
N GLU A 64 -1.54 -7.84 16.40
CA GLU A 64 -2.93 -7.93 15.97
C GLU A 64 -3.73 -6.79 16.59
N GLY A 65 -4.30 -5.91 15.77
CA GLY A 65 -5.11 -4.81 16.27
C GLY A 65 -5.46 -3.79 15.21
N ASP A 66 -6.34 -2.87 15.60
CA ASP A 66 -6.91 -1.87 14.71
C ASP A 66 -6.20 -0.53 14.84
N LEU A 67 -5.88 0.11 13.72
CA LEU A 67 -5.25 1.44 13.70
C LEU A 67 -6.16 2.54 14.22
N ALA A 68 -7.48 2.35 14.21
CA ALA A 68 -8.44 3.27 14.79
C ALA A 68 -8.40 3.25 16.33
N ASN A 69 -7.86 2.18 16.93
CA ASN A 69 -7.64 2.11 18.37
C ASN A 69 -6.35 2.86 18.75
N LYS A 70 -6.51 4.13 19.12
CA LYS A 70 -5.38 5.01 19.47
C LYS A 70 -4.56 4.49 20.65
N ASP A 71 -5.17 3.90 21.66
CA ASP A 71 -4.45 3.37 22.83
C ASP A 71 -3.60 2.15 22.46
N PHE A 72 -4.13 1.27 21.61
CA PHE A 72 -3.36 0.18 21.02
C PHE A 72 -2.17 0.72 20.22
N MET A 73 -2.39 1.69 19.34
CA MET A 73 -1.33 2.30 18.52
C MET A 73 -0.26 2.99 19.37
N ARG A 74 -0.65 3.74 20.40
CA ARG A 74 0.29 4.31 21.40
C ARG A 74 1.13 3.22 22.05
N GLY A 75 0.52 2.08 22.39
CA GLY A 75 1.22 0.92 22.92
C GLY A 75 2.25 0.33 21.95
N VAL A 76 1.95 0.29 20.65
CA VAL A 76 2.89 -0.16 19.61
C VAL A 76 4.08 0.80 19.49
N PHE A 77 3.83 2.11 19.36
CA PHE A 77 4.91 3.11 19.28
C PHE A 77 5.75 3.15 20.56
N ALA A 78 5.15 2.99 21.74
CA ALA A 78 5.88 2.95 23.00
C ALA A 78 6.82 1.74 23.11
N LYS A 79 6.44 0.58 22.54
CA LYS A 79 7.29 -0.62 22.48
C LYS A 79 8.42 -0.49 21.46
N HIS A 80 8.22 0.31 20.41
CA HIS A 80 9.17 0.53 19.32
C HIS A 80 9.47 2.03 19.14
N PRO A 81 10.19 2.66 20.09
CA PRO A 81 10.50 4.09 20.04
C PRO A 81 11.45 4.48 18.89
N SER A 82 12.04 3.49 18.21
CA SER A 82 12.86 3.63 17.01
C SER A 82 12.05 3.75 15.71
N ILE A 83 10.71 3.66 15.76
CA ILE A 83 9.88 3.85 14.56
C ILE A 83 10.02 5.30 14.08
N ASP A 84 10.52 5.47 12.86
CA ASP A 84 10.75 6.79 12.24
C ASP A 84 9.94 7.00 10.95
N ALA A 85 9.39 5.91 10.40
CA ALA A 85 8.52 5.91 9.24
C ALA A 85 7.37 4.89 9.34
N VAL A 86 6.24 5.25 8.76
CA VAL A 86 5.05 4.40 8.60
C VAL A 86 4.82 4.11 7.13
N ILE A 87 4.50 2.87 6.77
CA ILE A 87 3.97 2.50 5.45
C ILE A 87 2.53 2.02 5.64
N HIS A 88 1.59 2.69 4.99
CA HIS A 88 0.17 2.48 5.25
C HIS A 88 -0.56 1.84 4.07
N PHE A 89 -0.91 0.55 4.23
CA PHE A 89 -1.73 -0.25 3.32
C PHE A 89 -3.13 -0.58 3.88
N ALA A 90 -3.37 -0.41 5.18
CA ALA A 90 -4.61 -0.78 5.87
C ALA A 90 -5.82 0.07 5.42
N ALA A 91 -6.50 -0.35 4.36
CA ALA A 91 -7.71 0.29 3.86
C ALA A 91 -8.61 -0.73 3.14
N PHE A 92 -9.93 -0.54 3.21
CA PHE A 92 -10.84 -1.24 2.32
C PHE A 92 -10.68 -0.72 0.88
N SER A 93 -10.69 -1.64 -0.09
CA SER A 93 -10.33 -1.37 -1.49
C SER A 93 -11.38 -1.76 -2.53
N LEU A 94 -12.48 -2.42 -2.13
CA LEU A 94 -13.47 -2.92 -3.08
C LEU A 94 -14.41 -1.79 -3.55
N VAL A 95 -14.31 -1.38 -4.82
CA VAL A 95 -15.14 -0.29 -5.36
C VAL A 95 -16.64 -0.58 -5.23
N ALA A 96 -17.06 -1.79 -5.62
CA ALA A 96 -18.48 -2.16 -5.60
C ALA A 96 -19.07 -2.17 -4.17
N GLU A 97 -18.31 -2.68 -3.19
CA GLU A 97 -18.74 -2.64 -1.79
C GLU A 97 -18.83 -1.19 -1.29
N SER A 98 -17.89 -0.32 -1.66
CA SER A 98 -17.91 1.08 -1.25
C SER A 98 -19.17 1.83 -1.72
N MET A 99 -19.74 1.43 -2.86
CA MET A 99 -21.00 2.00 -3.36
C MET A 99 -22.22 1.51 -2.57
N ALA A 100 -22.16 0.29 -2.03
CA ALA A 100 -23.24 -0.31 -1.24
C ALA A 100 -23.17 0.10 0.24
N ASP A 101 -21.96 0.22 0.79
CA ASP A 101 -21.68 0.59 2.18
C ASP A 101 -20.57 1.66 2.26
N PRO A 102 -20.88 2.92 1.91
CA PRO A 102 -19.89 4.00 1.89
C PRO A 102 -19.38 4.36 3.29
N LEU A 103 -20.20 4.23 4.33
CA LEU A 103 -19.83 4.62 5.70
C LEU A 103 -18.72 3.73 6.24
N LYS A 104 -18.74 2.43 5.93
CA LYS A 104 -17.62 1.52 6.23
C LYS A 104 -16.27 2.03 5.69
N TYR A 105 -16.27 2.62 4.49
CA TYR A 105 -15.05 3.12 3.85
C TYR A 105 -14.59 4.43 4.47
N PHE A 106 -15.49 5.37 4.74
CA PHE A 106 -15.12 6.62 5.38
C PHE A 106 -14.67 6.42 6.83
N ASP A 107 -15.32 5.51 7.58
CA ASP A 107 -14.91 5.18 8.94
C ASP A 107 -13.52 4.55 8.97
N ASN A 108 -13.32 3.46 8.23
CA ASN A 108 -12.03 2.76 8.23
C ASN A 108 -10.91 3.57 7.57
N ASN A 109 -11.12 4.07 6.35
CA ASN A 109 -10.04 4.68 5.58
C ASN A 109 -9.78 6.12 6.06
N THR A 110 -10.84 6.92 6.23
CA THR A 110 -10.71 8.35 6.51
C THR A 110 -10.58 8.63 8.02
N ALA A 111 -11.51 8.16 8.85
CA ALA A 111 -11.41 8.38 10.30
C ALA A 111 -10.25 7.57 10.92
N GLY A 112 -9.94 6.40 10.37
CA GLY A 112 -8.74 5.65 10.70
C GLY A 112 -7.44 6.43 10.42
N MET A 113 -7.33 7.09 9.25
CA MET A 113 -6.19 7.96 8.93
C MET A 113 -6.04 9.12 9.93
N VAL A 114 -7.14 9.75 10.34
CA VAL A 114 -7.10 10.80 11.37
C VAL A 114 -6.54 10.23 12.67
N SER A 115 -7.04 9.07 13.11
CA SER A 115 -6.58 8.42 14.34
C SER A 115 -5.09 8.08 14.29
N LEU A 116 -4.61 7.58 13.15
CA LEU A 116 -3.19 7.31 12.94
C LEU A 116 -2.34 8.57 13.04
N LEU A 117 -2.73 9.65 12.34
CA LEU A 117 -1.95 10.89 12.30
C LEU A 117 -1.88 11.58 13.66
N GLU A 118 -2.94 11.50 14.47
CA GLU A 118 -2.91 11.98 15.84
C GLU A 118 -1.86 11.23 16.67
N VAL A 119 -1.85 9.90 16.62
CA VAL A 119 -0.84 9.11 17.37
C VAL A 119 0.57 9.35 16.83
N MET A 120 0.75 9.45 15.51
CA MET A 120 2.03 9.80 14.92
C MET A 120 2.52 11.18 15.39
N GLN A 121 1.62 12.16 15.49
CA GLN A 121 1.93 13.49 16.01
C GLN A 121 2.38 13.42 17.47
N GLU A 122 1.63 12.71 18.32
CA GLU A 122 1.95 12.49 19.74
C GLU A 122 3.32 11.82 19.93
N CYS A 123 3.62 10.80 19.12
CA CYS A 123 4.85 10.02 19.18
C CYS A 123 6.02 10.66 18.42
N GLY A 124 5.83 11.79 17.75
CA GLY A 124 6.88 12.49 17.02
C GLY A 124 7.32 11.81 15.72
N VAL A 125 6.53 10.87 15.16
CA VAL A 125 6.83 10.20 13.89
C VAL A 125 6.36 11.08 12.73
N LYS A 126 7.29 11.42 11.83
CA LYS A 126 7.07 12.47 10.82
C LYS A 126 7.00 11.96 9.39
N ASN A 127 7.23 10.68 9.13
CA ASN A 127 7.26 10.17 7.76
C ASN A 127 6.20 9.10 7.55
N ILE A 128 5.39 9.25 6.51
CA ILE A 128 4.43 8.23 6.08
C ILE A 128 4.46 8.02 4.56
N VAL A 129 4.59 6.77 4.14
CA VAL A 129 4.32 6.35 2.77
C VAL A 129 2.91 5.79 2.72
N PHE A 130 2.10 6.36 1.85
CA PHE A 130 0.69 6.05 1.73
C PHE A 130 0.38 5.32 0.42
N SER A 131 -0.30 4.19 0.56
CA SER A 131 -0.89 3.45 -0.54
C SER A 131 -2.20 4.10 -1.02
N SER A 132 -2.08 5.04 -1.95
CA SER A 132 -3.21 5.68 -2.63
C SER A 132 -3.68 4.84 -3.84
N THR A 133 -4.47 5.43 -4.73
CA THR A 133 -5.06 4.75 -5.89
C THR A 133 -5.27 5.70 -7.05
N ALA A 134 -5.16 5.19 -8.28
CA ALA A 134 -5.55 5.94 -9.47
C ALA A 134 -7.08 6.20 -9.53
N ALA A 135 -7.89 5.52 -8.72
CA ALA A 135 -9.33 5.81 -8.61
C ALA A 135 -9.62 7.24 -8.13
N THR A 136 -8.64 7.95 -7.54
CA THR A 136 -8.77 9.37 -7.20
C THR A 136 -8.95 10.25 -8.43
N TYR A 137 -8.48 9.82 -9.60
CA TYR A 137 -8.62 10.60 -10.85
C TYR A 137 -10.01 10.48 -11.48
N GLY A 138 -10.80 9.47 -11.10
CA GLY A 138 -12.11 9.21 -11.70
C GLY A 138 -12.01 8.89 -13.19
N ILE A 139 -12.78 9.60 -14.00
CA ILE A 139 -12.77 9.46 -15.47
C ILE A 139 -11.81 10.52 -16.04
N PRO A 140 -10.60 10.14 -16.48
CA PRO A 140 -9.64 11.09 -17.02
C PRO A 140 -10.08 11.59 -18.41
N GLU A 141 -9.75 12.84 -18.72
CA GLU A 141 -9.97 13.43 -20.04
C GLU A 141 -8.88 13.01 -21.05
N GLU A 142 -7.68 12.69 -20.56
CA GLU A 142 -6.51 12.33 -21.37
C GLU A 142 -5.82 11.06 -20.85
N VAL A 143 -5.21 10.31 -21.77
CA VAL A 143 -4.40 9.11 -21.48
C VAL A 143 -3.04 9.28 -22.18
N PRO A 144 -1.90 9.12 -21.48
CA PRO A 144 -1.74 8.63 -20.11
C PRO A 144 -2.19 9.61 -19.02
N ILE A 145 -2.64 9.08 -17.88
CA ILE A 145 -2.94 9.89 -16.69
C ILE A 145 -1.63 10.38 -16.07
N LEU A 146 -1.51 11.67 -15.82
CA LEU A 146 -0.36 12.30 -15.18
C LEU A 146 -0.67 12.65 -13.71
N GLU A 147 0.37 12.89 -12.90
CA GLU A 147 0.23 13.37 -11.51
C GLU A 147 -0.60 14.65 -11.42
N THR A 148 -0.52 15.48 -12.46
CA THR A 148 -1.20 16.78 -12.60
C THR A 148 -2.64 16.67 -13.06
N THR A 149 -3.11 15.48 -13.46
CA THR A 149 -4.52 15.26 -13.84
C THR A 149 -5.42 15.58 -12.64
N PRO A 150 -6.53 16.32 -12.83
CA PRO A 150 -7.46 16.62 -11.74
C PRO A 150 -7.99 15.35 -11.06
N GLN A 151 -7.98 15.33 -9.72
CA GLN A 151 -8.57 14.24 -8.94
C GLN A 151 -10.07 14.48 -8.75
N LYS A 152 -10.91 13.70 -9.46
CA LYS A 152 -12.39 13.76 -9.42
C LYS A 152 -12.96 12.33 -9.25
N PRO A 153 -12.82 11.71 -8.06
CA PRO A 153 -13.27 10.33 -7.85
C PRO A 153 -14.76 10.17 -8.10
N ILE A 154 -15.16 8.98 -8.57
CA ILE A 154 -16.55 8.66 -8.95
C ILE A 154 -17.19 7.59 -8.04
N ASN A 155 -16.51 7.22 -6.96
CA ASN A 155 -16.98 6.24 -5.98
C ASN A 155 -16.42 6.54 -4.58
N PRO A 156 -17.08 6.07 -3.50
CA PRO A 156 -16.67 6.32 -2.12
C PRO A 156 -15.28 5.79 -1.76
N TYR A 157 -14.84 4.68 -2.37
CA TYR A 157 -13.46 4.20 -2.20
C TYR A 157 -12.43 5.25 -2.67
N GLY A 158 -12.56 5.73 -3.91
CA GLY A 158 -11.69 6.75 -4.48
C GLY A 158 -11.75 8.07 -3.70
N GLU A 159 -12.96 8.47 -3.26
CA GLU A 159 -13.15 9.64 -2.41
C GLU A 159 -12.42 9.50 -1.08
N SER A 160 -12.58 8.37 -0.38
CA SER A 160 -11.92 8.13 0.91
C SER A 160 -10.39 8.23 0.81
N LYS A 161 -9.80 7.75 -0.30
CA LYS A 161 -8.35 7.84 -0.56
C LYS A 161 -7.91 9.28 -0.87
N LEU A 162 -8.69 10.05 -1.62
CA LEU A 162 -8.43 11.47 -1.87
C LEU A 162 -8.54 12.30 -0.58
N MET A 163 -9.50 11.97 0.29
CA MET A 163 -9.63 12.59 1.61
C MET A 163 -8.39 12.31 2.47
N MET A 164 -7.87 11.08 2.48
CA MET A 164 -6.63 10.75 3.19
C MET A 164 -5.44 11.58 2.67
N GLU A 165 -5.26 11.72 1.36
CA GLU A 165 -4.24 12.61 0.78
C GLU A 165 -4.42 14.07 1.22
N THR A 166 -5.67 14.54 1.30
CA THR A 166 -6.00 15.89 1.73
C THR A 166 -5.70 16.10 3.21
N ILE A 167 -6.06 15.16 4.07
CA ILE A 167 -5.78 15.20 5.51
C ILE A 167 -4.27 15.20 5.76
N MET A 168 -3.51 14.32 5.11
CA MET A 168 -2.05 14.28 5.25
C MET A 168 -1.38 15.57 4.78
N ARG A 169 -1.88 16.21 3.72
CA ARG A 169 -1.39 17.52 3.25
C ARG A 169 -1.56 18.61 4.32
N TRP A 170 -2.69 18.62 5.01
CA TRP A 170 -2.92 19.56 6.11
C TRP A 170 -2.10 19.20 7.35
N ALA A 171 -1.93 17.92 7.64
CA ALA A 171 -1.06 17.45 8.72
C ALA A 171 0.42 17.77 8.46
N ASP A 172 0.88 17.78 7.21
CA ASP A 172 2.20 18.29 6.85
C ASP A 172 2.31 19.79 7.21
N GLN A 173 1.37 20.60 6.72
CA GLN A 173 1.39 22.05 6.96
C GLN A 173 1.32 22.40 8.45
N ALA A 174 0.49 21.69 9.22
CA ALA A 174 0.26 21.98 10.63
C ALA A 174 1.32 21.37 11.56
N TYR A 175 1.77 20.14 11.27
CA TYR A 175 2.54 19.31 12.20
C TYR A 175 3.87 18.80 11.64
N GLY A 176 4.16 19.08 10.36
CA GLY A 176 5.37 18.62 9.68
C GLY A 176 5.39 17.11 9.41
N ILE A 177 4.23 16.44 9.38
CA ILE A 177 4.14 15.02 8.98
C ILE A 177 4.24 14.94 7.46
N LYS A 178 5.40 14.56 6.95
CA LYS A 178 5.70 14.38 5.53
C LYS A 178 5.09 13.09 5.01
N PHE A 179 4.45 13.19 3.84
CA PHE A 179 3.85 12.05 3.20
C PHE A 179 4.27 11.87 1.74
N VAL A 180 4.22 10.62 1.29
CA VAL A 180 4.32 10.25 -0.13
C VAL A 180 3.11 9.40 -0.46
N ALA A 181 2.23 9.89 -1.34
CA ALA A 181 1.11 9.12 -1.86
C ALA A 181 1.53 8.41 -3.15
N LEU A 182 1.47 7.07 -3.13
CA LEU A 182 1.70 6.24 -4.31
C LEU A 182 0.35 5.94 -4.93
N ARG A 183 0.02 6.57 -6.08
CA ARG A 183 -1.24 6.33 -6.78
C ARG A 183 -1.01 5.32 -7.89
N TYR A 184 -1.65 4.17 -7.79
CA TYR A 184 -1.53 3.09 -8.77
C TYR A 184 -2.87 2.43 -9.10
N PHE A 185 -2.90 1.67 -10.19
CA PHE A 185 -4.11 1.04 -10.73
C PHE A 185 -4.31 -0.38 -10.17
N ASN A 186 -3.97 -1.38 -10.96
CA ASN A 186 -4.14 -2.79 -10.63
C ASN A 186 -2.77 -3.37 -10.26
N VAL A 187 -2.75 -4.18 -9.21
CA VAL A 187 -1.58 -4.96 -8.82
C VAL A 187 -1.87 -6.42 -9.14
N ALA A 188 -0.84 -7.14 -9.59
CA ALA A 188 -0.96 -8.53 -10.00
C ALA A 188 0.38 -9.26 -9.80
N GLY A 189 0.29 -10.58 -9.62
CA GLY A 189 1.44 -11.48 -9.47
C GLY A 189 1.57 -12.08 -8.06
N ALA A 190 2.55 -12.97 -7.88
CA ALA A 190 2.90 -13.56 -6.60
C ALA A 190 4.42 -13.73 -6.49
N LYS A 191 4.94 -13.90 -5.28
CA LYS A 191 6.39 -14.06 -5.08
C LYS A 191 6.85 -15.27 -5.91
N PRO A 192 8.02 -15.21 -6.58
CA PRO A 192 8.44 -16.26 -7.50
C PRO A 192 8.53 -17.67 -6.88
N ASP A 193 8.74 -17.77 -5.58
CA ASP A 193 8.78 -19.03 -4.84
C ASP A 193 7.39 -19.53 -4.39
N GLY A 194 6.33 -18.77 -4.67
CA GLY A 194 4.95 -19.09 -4.31
C GLY A 194 4.61 -18.95 -2.83
N SER A 195 5.52 -18.42 -1.99
CA SER A 195 5.30 -18.35 -0.53
C SER A 195 4.28 -17.29 -0.10
N ILE A 196 4.14 -16.21 -0.88
CA ILE A 196 3.12 -15.17 -0.68
C ILE A 196 2.55 -14.72 -2.03
N GLY A 197 1.26 -14.40 -2.03
CA GLY A 197 0.51 -13.98 -3.21
C GLY A 197 -0.84 -13.39 -2.83
N GLU A 198 -1.67 -13.13 -3.83
CA GLU A 198 -3.00 -12.57 -3.62
C GLU A 198 -3.98 -13.64 -3.10
N ASP A 199 -4.62 -13.36 -1.96
CA ASP A 199 -5.66 -14.21 -1.37
C ASP A 199 -6.76 -13.35 -0.75
N HIS A 200 -7.78 -13.02 -1.56
CA HIS A 200 -8.93 -12.24 -1.15
C HIS A 200 -10.21 -13.09 -1.09
N GLY A 201 -10.99 -12.91 -0.02
CA GLY A 201 -12.32 -13.48 0.13
C GLY A 201 -13.38 -12.38 0.26
N PRO A 202 -14.25 -12.15 -0.75
CA PRO A 202 -14.28 -12.73 -2.09
C PRO A 202 -13.25 -12.09 -3.05
N GLU A 203 -12.81 -12.86 -4.05
CA GLU A 203 -11.92 -12.37 -5.10
C GLU A 203 -12.69 -11.55 -6.15
N THR A 204 -12.21 -10.33 -6.42
CA THR A 204 -12.84 -9.37 -7.34
C THR A 204 -11.93 -8.89 -8.46
N HIS A 205 -10.62 -9.17 -8.38
CA HIS A 205 -9.67 -8.75 -9.40
C HIS A 205 -9.65 -9.70 -10.59
N LEU A 206 -9.41 -9.11 -11.77
CA LEU A 206 -9.55 -9.81 -13.05
C LEU A 206 -8.62 -11.03 -13.15
N LEU A 207 -7.33 -10.86 -12.82
CA LEU A 207 -6.33 -11.91 -13.04
C LEU A 207 -6.57 -13.13 -12.12
N PRO A 208 -6.77 -12.98 -10.80
CA PRO A 208 -7.18 -14.10 -9.96
C PRO A 208 -8.45 -14.79 -10.43
N ILE A 209 -9.47 -14.05 -10.91
CA ILE A 209 -10.70 -14.65 -11.46
C ILE A 209 -10.39 -15.48 -12.72
N VAL A 210 -9.53 -14.99 -13.62
CA VAL A 210 -9.06 -15.75 -14.79
C VAL A 210 -8.35 -17.04 -14.36
N LEU A 211 -7.49 -16.96 -13.34
CA LEU A 211 -6.78 -18.13 -12.81
C LEU A 211 -7.74 -19.12 -12.11
N GLN A 212 -8.77 -18.66 -11.42
CA GLN A 212 -9.81 -19.52 -10.85
C GLN A 212 -10.57 -20.29 -11.93
N VAL A 213 -10.85 -19.66 -13.08
CA VAL A 213 -11.45 -20.35 -14.24
C VAL A 213 -10.48 -21.39 -14.80
N ALA A 214 -9.20 -21.05 -14.96
CA ALA A 214 -8.17 -22.00 -15.41
C ALA A 214 -7.99 -23.19 -14.46
N GLN A 215 -8.16 -22.97 -13.15
CA GLN A 215 -8.13 -24.00 -12.11
C GLN A 215 -9.43 -24.82 -11.97
N GLY A 216 -10.49 -24.47 -12.71
CA GLY A 216 -11.81 -25.10 -12.58
C GLY A 216 -12.58 -24.73 -11.31
N LYS A 217 -12.13 -23.73 -10.54
CA LYS A 217 -12.82 -23.22 -9.33
C LYS A 217 -14.01 -22.31 -9.67
N ARG A 218 -14.08 -21.81 -10.91
CA ARG A 218 -15.16 -20.98 -11.42
C ARG A 218 -15.49 -21.39 -12.85
N GLU A 219 -16.78 -21.48 -13.20
CA GLU A 219 -17.20 -21.97 -14.53
C GLU A 219 -16.85 -21.00 -15.68
N LYS A 220 -16.94 -19.69 -15.42
CA LYS A 220 -16.77 -18.64 -16.44
C LYS A 220 -16.39 -17.29 -15.83
N ILE A 221 -15.84 -16.42 -16.67
CA ILE A 221 -15.59 -15.01 -16.36
C ILE A 221 -16.62 -14.12 -17.07
N ALA A 222 -17.12 -13.09 -16.39
CA ALA A 222 -17.94 -12.05 -16.99
C ALA A 222 -17.02 -10.90 -17.42
N VAL A 223 -17.00 -10.58 -18.72
CA VAL A 223 -16.28 -9.43 -19.27
C VAL A 223 -17.27 -8.30 -19.47
N LEU A 224 -17.13 -7.21 -18.71
CA LEU A 224 -17.99 -6.03 -18.80
C LEU A 224 -17.41 -5.06 -19.85
N GLY A 225 -17.97 -5.10 -21.06
CA GLY A 225 -17.53 -4.34 -22.23
C GLY A 225 -17.33 -5.25 -23.45
N MET A 226 -17.49 -4.75 -24.68
CA MET A 226 -17.31 -5.54 -25.91
C MET A 226 -15.85 -5.98 -26.10
N ILE A 227 -15.44 -7.03 -25.40
CA ILE A 227 -14.46 -8.00 -25.89
C ILE A 227 -15.10 -9.35 -25.69
N THR A 228 -15.82 -9.79 -26.73
CA THR A 228 -16.36 -11.14 -26.79
C THR A 228 -15.19 -12.11 -26.93
N ILE A 229 -14.72 -12.70 -25.83
CA ILE A 229 -13.93 -13.93 -25.91
C ILE A 229 -14.92 -15.06 -26.18
N LEU A 230 -15.24 -15.25 -27.46
CA LEU A 230 -15.92 -16.45 -27.93
C LEU A 230 -14.99 -17.64 -27.68
N ARG A 231 -15.58 -18.77 -27.30
CA ARG A 231 -14.96 -20.09 -27.04
C ARG A 231 -14.19 -20.68 -28.25
N THR A 232 -13.90 -19.87 -29.27
CA THR A 232 -13.25 -20.22 -30.54
C THR A 232 -12.33 -19.10 -31.07
N GLY A 233 -11.71 -18.31 -30.20
CA GLY A 233 -10.59 -17.40 -30.56
C GLY A 233 -9.28 -17.90 -29.94
N PRO A 234 -8.13 -17.81 -30.65
CA PRO A 234 -6.95 -18.58 -30.31
C PRO A 234 -6.44 -18.20 -28.93
N MET A 235 -6.01 -19.22 -28.19
CA MET A 235 -5.33 -19.15 -26.88
C MET A 235 -4.24 -18.04 -26.82
N SER A 236 -3.76 -17.57 -27.97
CA SER A 236 -2.81 -16.47 -28.15
C SER A 236 -3.27 -15.11 -27.61
N ALA A 237 -4.57 -14.76 -27.59
CA ALA A 237 -5.02 -13.46 -27.05
C ALA A 237 -4.98 -13.44 -25.51
N ILE A 238 -5.44 -14.54 -24.89
CA ILE A 238 -5.30 -14.77 -23.45
C ILE A 238 -3.82 -14.92 -23.09
N MET A 239 -3.04 -15.65 -23.88
CA MET A 239 -1.59 -15.79 -23.68
C MET A 239 -0.82 -14.51 -23.93
N SER A 240 -1.30 -13.56 -24.74
CA SER A 240 -0.67 -12.25 -24.96
C SER A 240 -0.90 -11.31 -23.79
N ILE A 241 -2.13 -11.30 -23.24
CA ILE A 241 -2.43 -10.62 -21.98
C ILE A 241 -1.64 -11.30 -20.86
N LEU A 242 -1.69 -12.62 -20.73
CA LEU A 242 -0.91 -13.32 -19.72
C LEU A 242 0.60 -13.13 -19.93
N SER A 243 1.14 -13.10 -21.14
CA SER A 243 2.60 -12.94 -21.38
C SER A 243 3.10 -11.53 -21.06
N THR A 244 2.26 -10.52 -21.25
CA THR A 244 2.61 -9.13 -20.90
C THR A 244 2.55 -8.90 -19.38
N TRP A 245 1.77 -9.73 -18.67
CA TRP A 245 1.54 -9.62 -17.24
C TRP A 245 2.29 -10.69 -16.39
N LEU A 246 2.79 -11.77 -17.01
CA LEU A 246 3.50 -12.90 -16.36
C LEU A 246 5.02 -12.87 -16.58
N THR A 247 5.59 -11.86 -17.27
CA THR A 247 7.05 -11.72 -17.31
C THR A 247 7.59 -11.45 -15.90
N PRO A 248 8.42 -12.35 -15.35
CA PRO A 248 9.04 -12.12 -14.06
C PRO A 248 10.09 -11.03 -14.22
N ILE A 249 10.32 -10.25 -13.16
CA ILE A 249 11.15 -9.03 -13.10
C ILE A 249 10.29 -7.78 -13.32
N PHE A 250 9.62 -7.30 -12.25
CA PHE A 250 9.65 -5.90 -11.80
C PHE A 250 8.52 -5.61 -10.79
N TRP A 251 8.77 -6.05 -9.55
CA TRP A 251 7.78 -6.13 -8.47
C TRP A 251 7.29 -4.79 -7.88
N LEU A 252 7.90 -3.66 -8.24
CA LEU A 252 7.37 -2.33 -7.93
C LEU A 252 7.56 -1.31 -9.08
N SER A 253 8.35 -1.60 -10.12
CA SER A 253 8.51 -0.66 -11.26
C SER A 253 7.52 -0.89 -12.40
N SER A 254 6.68 -1.93 -12.31
CA SER A 254 5.48 -2.07 -13.14
C SER A 254 4.23 -1.47 -12.49
N ILE A 255 4.35 -1.01 -11.24
CA ILE A 255 3.38 -0.08 -10.67
C ILE A 255 3.61 1.23 -11.43
N CYS A 256 2.63 1.71 -12.20
CA CYS A 256 2.60 3.12 -12.60
C CYS A 256 2.46 3.93 -11.31
N VAL A 257 3.59 4.20 -10.66
CA VAL A 257 3.66 4.98 -9.42
C VAL A 257 3.66 6.43 -9.83
N LEU A 258 2.53 7.10 -9.60
CA LEU A 258 2.47 8.55 -9.68
C LEU A 258 2.89 9.10 -8.30
N VAL A 259 4.02 9.81 -8.22
CA VAL A 259 4.62 10.29 -6.95
C VAL A 259 4.43 11.80 -6.81
N ASN A 260 3.82 12.25 -5.71
CA ASN A 260 3.74 13.68 -5.39
C ASN A 260 5.08 14.20 -4.82
N HIS A 261 5.53 15.40 -5.23
CA HIS A 261 6.87 15.97 -5.00
C HIS A 261 7.19 16.43 -3.55
N GLN A 262 6.51 15.95 -2.51
CA GLN A 262 6.55 16.57 -1.18
C GLN A 262 7.60 15.99 -0.18
N MET A 263 8.35 14.96 -0.57
CA MET A 263 9.50 14.41 0.18
C MET A 263 10.70 14.31 -0.78
N PRO A 264 11.98 14.40 -0.32
CA PRO A 264 13.11 14.09 -1.19
C PRO A 264 12.89 12.71 -1.83
N LEU A 265 12.82 12.68 -3.16
CA LEU A 265 12.54 11.47 -3.93
C LEU A 265 13.48 10.31 -3.53
N THR A 266 14.70 10.64 -3.09
CA THR A 266 15.71 9.74 -2.53
C THR A 266 15.25 8.99 -1.27
N LEU A 267 14.53 9.65 -0.35
CA LEU A 267 14.02 9.02 0.88
C LEU A 267 12.79 8.14 0.57
N ALA A 268 11.88 8.66 -0.26
CA ALA A 268 10.72 7.91 -0.75
C ALA A 268 11.13 6.64 -1.50
N LEU A 269 12.09 6.76 -2.43
CA LEU A 269 12.64 5.62 -3.17
C LEU A 269 13.44 4.69 -2.27
N ARG A 270 14.13 5.17 -1.22
CA ARG A 270 14.79 4.27 -0.25
C ARG A 270 13.79 3.44 0.55
N LEU A 271 12.68 4.03 0.98
CA LEU A 271 11.62 3.36 1.74
C LEU A 271 10.80 2.39 0.86
N VAL A 272 10.56 2.75 -0.40
CA VAL A 272 9.70 1.99 -1.32
C VAL A 272 10.50 1.00 -2.18
N PHE A 273 11.75 1.31 -2.49
CA PHE A 273 12.66 0.55 -3.35
C PHE A 273 14.07 0.43 -2.73
N PRO A 274 14.25 -0.39 -1.68
CA PRO A 274 15.52 -0.48 -0.94
C PRO A 274 16.74 -0.93 -1.77
N THR A 275 16.53 -1.40 -3.01
CA THR A 275 17.56 -1.78 -3.99
C THR A 275 17.98 -0.67 -4.96
N PHE A 276 17.30 0.48 -5.01
CA PHE A 276 17.73 1.59 -5.86
C PHE A 276 18.94 2.30 -5.23
N ARG A 277 20.13 2.05 -5.77
CA ARG A 277 21.26 2.96 -5.65
C ARG A 277 21.11 4.04 -6.73
N LEU A 278 21.01 5.31 -6.33
CA LEU A 278 21.37 6.43 -7.20
C LEU A 278 22.89 6.53 -7.26
#